data_AF-A0A1G8BW15-F1
#
_entry.id   AF-A0A1G8BW15-F1
#
_cell.length_a   1.000
_cell.length_b   1.000
_cell.length_c   1.000
_cell.angle_alpha   90.00
_cell.angle_beta   90.00
_cell.angle_gamma   90.00
#
_symmetry.space_group_name_H-M   'P 1'
#
loop_
_entity.id
_entity.type
_entity.pdbx_description
1 polymer ?
#
loop_
_entity_poly.entity_id
_entity_poly.type
_entity_poly.pdbx_seq_one_letter_code
_entity_poly.pdbx_strand_id
1 'polypeptide(L)' 'MRARRITDRPLPATRDRDGRWLGGSVAQWVEELTGAVLEYGASGFTLFAADHGSPGSTTLSRWAQEIAPAVREAIAK' A
#
# COMPACT_ATOMS: atom_id res chain seq x y z
N MET A 1 1.32 2.96 16.21
CA MET A 1 1.87 2.59 14.87
C MET A 1 1.16 3.48 13.85
N ARG A 2 1.86 4.30 13.06
CA ARG A 2 1.20 5.17 12.06
C ARG A 2 0.91 4.35 10.80
N ALA A 3 -0.35 4.33 10.35
CA ALA A 3 -0.67 3.70 9.09
C ALA A 3 0.00 4.44 7.92
N ARG A 4 0.32 3.67 6.89
CA ARG A 4 0.96 4.15 5.67
C ARG A 4 -0.08 4.87 4.82
N ARG A 5 0.28 5.99 4.23
CA ARG A 5 -0.68 6.83 3.49
C ARG A 5 -0.71 6.45 2.02
N ILE A 6 -1.91 6.43 1.44
CA ILE A 6 -2.09 6.38 -0.02
C ILE A 6 -2.19 7.83 -0.50
N THR A 7 -1.25 8.25 -1.33
CA THR A 7 -1.16 9.63 -1.84
C THR A 7 -1.65 9.73 -3.27
N ASP A 8 -2.11 10.92 -3.67
CA ASP A 8 -2.56 11.20 -5.04
C ASP A 8 -1.42 11.18 -6.04
N ARG A 9 -0.22 11.59 -5.60
CA ARG A 9 0.98 11.67 -6.42
C ARG A 9 2.08 10.76 -5.86
N PRO A 10 2.98 10.25 -6.73
CA PRO A 10 4.13 9.49 -6.28
C PRO A 10 4.96 10.27 -5.26
N LEU A 11 5.43 9.57 -4.24
CA LEU A 11 6.44 10.12 -3.34
C LEU A 11 7.82 10.01 -4.01
N PRO A 12 8.72 11.00 -3.85
CA PRO A 12 10.10 10.89 -4.30
C PRO A 12 10.85 9.71 -3.69
N ALA A 13 10.45 9.27 -2.49
CA ALA A 13 10.93 8.08 -1.81
C ALA A 13 9.79 7.44 -1.00
N THR A 14 9.64 6.12 -1.06
CA THR A 14 8.65 5.37 -0.26
C THR A 14 9.12 5.14 1.17
N ARG A 15 10.41 5.33 1.47
CA ARG A 15 11.00 5.15 2.80
C ARG A 15 11.54 6.47 3.36
N ASP A 16 11.46 6.64 4.68
CA ASP A 16 12.24 7.68 5.35
C ASP A 16 13.70 7.26 5.53
N ARG A 17 14.51 8.18 6.08
CA ARG A 17 15.93 7.97 6.36
C ARG A 17 16.22 6.78 7.29
N ASP A 18 15.23 6.36 8.08
CA ASP A 18 15.35 5.24 9.01
C ASP A 18 14.81 3.93 8.38
N GLY A 19 14.54 3.93 7.07
CA GLY A 19 14.04 2.79 6.31
C GLY A 19 12.55 2.49 6.53
N ARG A 20 11.84 3.33 7.29
CA ARG A 20 10.42 3.10 7.57
C ARG A 20 9.60 3.46 6.35
N TRP A 21 8.68 2.57 6.02
CA TRP A 21 7.74 2.83 4.95
C TRP A 21 6.86 4.04 5.26
N LEU A 22 6.67 4.91 4.28
CA LEU A 22 5.83 6.11 4.37
C LEU A 22 4.46 5.89 3.72
N GLY A 23 4.38 4.91 2.80
CA GLY A 23 3.30 4.76 1.84
C GLY A 23 3.75 5.28 0.47
N GLY A 24 2.82 5.82 -0.31
CA GLY A 24 3.10 6.22 -1.69
C GLY A 24 1.83 6.38 -2.52
N SER A 25 2.00 6.60 -3.82
CA SER A 25 0.90 6.51 -4.79
C SER A 25 0.37 5.09 -4.93
N VAL A 26 -0.77 4.91 -5.60
CA VAL A 26 -1.32 3.59 -5.93
C VAL A 26 -0.27 2.70 -6.59
N ALA A 27 0.47 3.19 -7.59
CA ALA A 27 1.51 2.41 -8.26
C ALA A 27 2.62 1.96 -7.30
N GLN A 28 3.09 2.85 -6.42
CA GLN A 28 4.12 2.50 -5.43
C GLN A 28 3.62 1.51 -4.39
N TRP A 29 2.34 1.58 -4.02
CA TRP A 29 1.71 0.56 -3.17
C TRP A 29 1.65 -0.79 -3.87
N VAL A 30 1.26 -0.84 -5.14
CA VAL A 30 1.19 -2.08 -5.91
C VAL A 30 2.57 -2.72 -6.01
N GLU A 31 3.61 -1.94 -6.33
CA GLU A 31 4.99 -2.41 -6.40
C GLU A 31 5.47 -3.02 -5.07
N GLU A 32 5.35 -2.26 -3.96
CA GLU A 32 5.80 -2.72 -2.63
C GLU A 32 5.05 -3.98 -2.17
N LEU A 33 3.74 -4.05 -2.38
CA LEU A 33 2.94 -5.20 -1.95
C LEU A 33 3.17 -6.43 -2.85
N THR A 34 3.37 -6.23 -4.15
CA THR A 34 3.70 -7.33 -5.07
C THR A 34 5.06 -7.92 -4.71
N GLY A 35 6.07 -7.08 -4.47
CA GLY A 35 7.38 -7.52 -3.97
C GLY A 35 7.26 -8.26 -2.64
N ALA A 36 6.46 -7.75 -1.70
CA ALA A 36 6.20 -8.42 -0.42
C ALA A 36 5.63 -9.84 -0.59
N VAL A 37 4.76 -10.08 -1.57
CA VAL A 37 4.24 -11.42 -1.88
C VAL A 37 5.31 -12.28 -2.54
N LEU A 38 5.89 -11.82 -3.64
CA LEU A 38 6.74 -12.63 -4.51
C LEU A 38 8.12 -12.91 -3.89
N GLU A 39 8.72 -11.93 -3.22
CA GLU A 39 10.08 -12.04 -2.68
C GLU A 39 10.09 -12.54 -1.23
N TYR A 40 9.04 -12.23 -0.45
CA TYR A 40 9.01 -12.50 0.99
C TYR A 40 7.87 -13.42 1.43
N GLY A 41 7.04 -13.91 0.49
CA GLY A 41 6.00 -14.89 0.77
C GLY A 41 4.80 -14.36 1.57
N ALA A 42 4.56 -13.05 1.57
CA ALA A 42 3.40 -12.48 2.25
C ALA A 42 2.09 -13.07 1.69
N SER A 43 1.23 -13.59 2.57
CA SER A 43 -0.04 -14.23 2.15
C SER A 43 -1.26 -13.32 2.26
N GLY A 44 -1.09 -12.09 2.77
CA GLY A 44 -2.19 -11.14 2.92
C GLY A 44 -1.76 -9.83 3.58
N PHE A 45 -2.62 -8.82 3.47
CA PHE A 45 -2.41 -7.48 4.00
C PHE A 45 -3.66 -6.94 4.67
N THR A 46 -3.48 -6.15 5.73
CA THR A 46 -4.57 -5.45 6.42
C THR A 46 -4.36 -3.95 6.29
N LEU A 47 -5.36 -3.24 5.76
CA LEU A 47 -5.36 -1.77 5.72
C LEU A 47 -5.79 -1.21 7.07
N PHE A 48 -4.91 -0.42 7.69
CA PHE A 48 -5.21 0.33 8.92
C PHE A 48 -5.53 1.79 8.59
N ALA A 49 -6.45 2.39 9.34
CA ALA A 49 -6.61 3.84 9.32
C ALA A 49 -5.45 4.53 10.04
N ALA A 50 -5.13 5.75 9.61
CA ALA A 50 -3.99 6.50 10.13
C ALA A 50 -4.17 7.00 11.58
N ASP A 51 -5.40 7.10 12.05
CA ASP A 51 -5.82 7.78 13.27
C ASP A 51 -6.69 6.93 14.21
N HIS A 52 -6.50 5.59 14.20
CA HIS A 52 -7.27 4.63 15.01
C HIS A 52 -8.79 4.60 14.71
N GLY A 53 -9.24 5.31 13.66
CA GLY A 53 -10.61 5.28 13.16
C GLY A 53 -10.82 4.30 11.99
N SER A 54 -11.84 4.56 11.18
CA SER A 54 -12.04 3.89 9.89
C SER A 54 -11.27 4.62 8.79
N PRO A 55 -10.73 3.92 7.78
CA PRO A 55 -10.16 4.60 6.62
C PRO A 55 -11.18 5.53 5.97
N GLY A 56 -10.77 6.75 5.63
CA GLY A 56 -11.61 7.66 4.85
C GLY A 56 -12.03 7.01 3.52
N SER A 57 -13.18 7.40 2.99
CA SER A 57 -13.78 6.80 1.79
C SER A 57 -12.82 6.76 0.60
N THR A 58 -12.06 7.84 0.36
CA THR A 58 -11.06 7.89 -0.72
C THR A 58 -9.96 6.83 -0.54
N THR A 59 -9.42 6.68 0.68
CA THR A 59 -8.39 5.69 0.99
C THR A 59 -8.94 4.29 0.81
N LEU A 60 -10.16 4.02 1.30
CA LEU A 60 -10.80 2.73 1.16
C LEU A 60 -11.11 2.39 -0.31
N SER A 61 -11.60 3.36 -1.09
CA SER A 61 -11.85 3.17 -2.52
C SER A 61 -10.58 2.84 -3.28
N ARG A 62 -9.48 3.57 -3.08
CA ARG A 62 -8.19 3.28 -3.72
C ARG A 62 -7.68 1.89 -3.35
N TRP A 63 -7.77 1.53 -2.08
CA TRP A 63 -7.36 0.21 -1.62
C TRP A 63 -8.17 -0.90 -2.30
N ALA A 64 -9.51 -0.81 -2.23
CA ALA A 64 -10.40 -1.87 -2.67
C ALA A 64 -10.53 -1.98 -4.18
N GLN A 65 -10.47 -0.86 -4.89
CA GLN A 65 -10.77 -0.79 -6.33
C GLN A 65 -9.52 -0.68 -7.20
N GLU A 66 -8.39 -0.22 -6.67
CA GLU A 66 -7.18 0.00 -7.47
C GLU A 66 -6.03 -0.89 -6.99
N ILE A 67 -5.61 -0.77 -5.73
CA ILE A 67 -4.42 -1.44 -5.21
C ILE A 67 -4.62 -2.95 -5.10
N ALA A 68 -5.63 -3.42 -4.38
CA ALA A 68 -5.83 -4.85 -4.14
C ALA A 68 -6.08 -5.64 -5.44
N PRO A 69 -6.89 -5.17 -6.41
CA PRO A 69 -7.01 -5.81 -7.72
C PRO A 69 -5.68 -5.87 -8.48
N ALA A 70 -4.94 -4.76 -8.56
CA ALA A 70 -3.68 -4.72 -9.31
C ALA A 70 -2.60 -5.63 -8.71
N VAL A 71 -2.50 -5.72 -7.37
CA VAL A 71 -1.60 -6.69 -6.71
C VAL A 71 -2.00 -8.12 -7.05
N ARG A 72 -3.29 -8.47 -6.98
CA ARG A 72 -3.78 -9.80 -7.33
C ARG A 72 -3.46 -10.18 -8.78
N GLU A 73 -3.64 -9.24 -9.70
CA GLU A 73 -3.28 -9.43 -11.11
C GLU A 73 -1.78 -9.67 -11.29
N ALA A 74 -0.94 -8.88 -10.59
CA ALA A 74 0.50 -8.96 -10.72
C ALA A 74 1.09 -10.28 -10.20
N ILE A 75 0.52 -10.85 -9.13
CA ILE A 75 1.01 -12.11 -8.51
C ILE A 75 0.42 -13.38 -9.15
N ALA A 76 -0.58 -13.25 -10.02
CA ALA A 76 -1.23 -14.38 -10.68
C ALA A 76 -0.55 -14.80 -12.01
N LYS A 77 0.51 -14.10 -12.40
CA LYS A 77 1.35 -14.40 -13.57
C LYS A 77 2.52 -15.29 -13.18
#